data_AF-A0A2G2DEM7-F1
#
_entry.id   AF-A0A2G2DEM7-F1
#
_cell.length_a   1.000
_cell.length_b   1.000
_cell.length_c   1.000
_cell.angle_alpha   90.00
_cell.angle_beta   90.00
_cell.angle_gamma   90.00
#
_symmetry.space_group_name_H-M   'P 1'
#
loop_
_entity.id
_entity.type
_entity.pdbx_description
1 polymer ?
#
loop_
_entity_poly.entity_id
_entity_poly.type
_entity_poly.pdbx_seq_one_letter_code
_entity_poly.pdbx_strand_id
1 'polypeptide(L)'
;MNRLLTILFLAISTLSFADQLSYISKADADQAIAKIEKMKSIYLFCGCCSMTEPVKVNPIKVYAVFTGYEEYWEVYVQYLDEDGITRDKALDLAYVWKKGLFKYKTIGALLDLEHDYCVKPKNWENPNKQEKDI
;
A
#
# COMPACT_ATOMS: atom_id res chain seq x y z
N MET A 1 19.40 -36.06 -8.37
CA MET A 1 19.56 -35.15 -7.21
C MET A 1 19.20 -33.71 -7.51
N ASN A 2 19.54 -33.13 -8.68
CA ASN A 2 19.29 -31.70 -8.94
C ASN A 2 17.81 -31.26 -9.01
N ARG A 3 16.89 -32.10 -9.52
CA ARG A 3 15.46 -31.70 -9.68
C ARG A 3 14.71 -31.49 -8.36
N LEU A 4 15.05 -32.24 -7.31
CA LEU A 4 14.40 -32.12 -6.00
C LEU A 4 14.77 -30.81 -5.30
N LEU A 5 16.03 -30.39 -5.43
CA LEU A 5 16.50 -29.09 -4.96
C LEU A 5 15.80 -27.95 -5.73
N THR A 6 15.63 -28.07 -7.05
CA THR A 6 14.92 -27.06 -7.84
C THR A 6 13.45 -26.93 -7.41
N ILE A 7 12.76 -28.04 -7.17
CA ILE A 7 11.36 -28.04 -6.69
C ILE A 7 11.26 -27.42 -5.29
N LEU A 8 12.22 -27.72 -4.41
CA LEU A 8 12.27 -27.16 -3.06
C LEU A 8 12.51 -25.64 -3.07
N PHE A 9 13.42 -25.15 -3.92
CA PHE A 9 13.68 -23.72 -4.05
C PHE A 9 12.50 -22.96 -4.67
N LEU A 10 11.79 -23.55 -5.64
CA LEU A 10 10.62 -22.94 -6.26
C LEU A 10 9.42 -22.84 -5.29
N ALA A 11 9.32 -23.76 -4.33
CA ALA A 11 8.26 -23.76 -3.33
C ALA A 11 8.44 -22.68 -2.23
N ILE A 12 9.66 -22.15 -2.05
CA ILE A 12 9.96 -21.15 -1.01
C ILE A 12 9.80 -19.71 -1.55
N SER A 13 9.92 -19.51 -2.87
CA SER A 13 9.80 -18.18 -3.50
C SER A 13 8.39 -17.58 -3.51
N THR A 14 7.34 -18.35 -3.16
CA THR A 14 5.95 -17.86 -3.19
C THR A 14 5.54 -17.05 -1.95
N LEU A 15 6.45 -16.78 -1.01
CA LEU A 15 6.19 -16.04 0.22
C LEU A 15 6.64 -14.57 0.18
N SER A 16 6.71 -13.97 -1.02
CA SER A 16 6.98 -12.53 -1.15
C SER A 16 5.70 -11.75 -0.90
N PHE A 17 5.66 -10.91 0.14
CA PHE A 17 4.49 -10.13 0.57
C PHE A 17 4.50 -8.66 0.11
N ALA A 18 5.40 -8.31 -0.81
CA ALA A 18 5.50 -6.97 -1.36
C ALA A 18 4.37 -6.74 -2.39
N ASP A 19 3.62 -5.66 -2.23
CA ASP A 19 2.55 -5.19 -3.14
C ASP A 19 1.26 -6.04 -3.15
N GLN A 20 0.48 -5.95 -2.07
CA GLN A 20 -0.77 -6.73 -1.98
C GLN A 20 -1.94 -6.08 -2.70
N LEU A 21 -2.01 -4.74 -2.74
CA LEU A 21 -3.10 -4.00 -3.37
C LEU A 21 -2.59 -2.81 -4.21
N SER A 22 -1.43 -2.97 -4.84
CA SER A 22 -0.87 -2.01 -5.80
C SER A 22 -1.55 -2.13 -7.17
N TYR A 23 -1.88 -3.36 -7.57
CA TYR A 23 -2.61 -3.68 -8.79
C TYR A 23 -4.00 -4.22 -8.45
N ILE A 24 -5.04 -3.48 -8.84
CA ILE A 24 -6.43 -3.80 -8.49
C ILE A 24 -7.34 -3.71 -9.72
N SER A 25 -8.58 -4.21 -9.58
CA SER A 25 -9.56 -4.10 -10.64
C SER A 25 -9.92 -2.63 -10.91
N LYS A 26 -10.42 -2.33 -12.11
CA LYS A 26 -10.93 -0.98 -12.43
C LYS A 26 -12.01 -0.51 -11.44
N ALA A 27 -12.92 -1.40 -11.07
CA ALA A 27 -14.00 -1.09 -10.14
C ALA A 27 -13.46 -0.71 -8.75
N ASP A 28 -12.46 -1.42 -8.26
CA ASP A 28 -11.82 -1.13 -6.97
C ASP A 28 -11.01 0.17 -7.03
N ALA A 29 -10.33 0.42 -8.15
CA ALA A 29 -9.60 1.68 -8.38
C ALA A 29 -10.54 2.88 -8.37
N ASP A 30 -11.68 2.80 -9.05
CA ASP A 30 -12.68 3.89 -9.08
C ASP A 30 -13.29 4.12 -7.69
N GLN A 31 -13.54 3.06 -6.91
CA GLN A 31 -13.97 3.18 -5.53
C GLN A 31 -12.88 3.79 -4.62
N ALA A 32 -11.63 3.41 -4.81
CA ALA A 32 -10.50 3.96 -4.08
C ALA A 32 -10.36 5.46 -4.33
N ILE A 33 -10.40 5.90 -5.59
CA ILE A 33 -10.40 7.32 -5.99
C ILE A 33 -11.52 8.05 -5.27
N ALA A 34 -12.76 7.60 -5.43
CA ALA A 34 -13.94 8.25 -4.86
C ALA A 34 -13.91 8.36 -3.32
N LYS A 35 -13.21 7.44 -2.65
CA LYS A 35 -12.98 7.49 -1.19
C LYS A 35 -11.86 8.45 -0.83
N ILE A 36 -10.69 8.37 -1.49
CA ILE A 36 -9.50 9.15 -1.16
C ILE A 36 -9.70 10.63 -1.46
N GLU A 37 -10.35 10.99 -2.57
CA GLU A 37 -10.64 12.39 -2.93
C GLU A 37 -11.43 13.16 -1.86
N LYS A 38 -12.25 12.45 -1.08
CA LYS A 38 -13.05 13.03 0.01
C LYS A 38 -12.25 13.16 1.31
N MET A 39 -11.03 12.67 1.37
CA MET A 39 -10.19 12.69 2.56
C MET A 39 -9.31 13.94 2.57
N LYS A 40 -9.32 14.66 3.69
CA LYS A 40 -8.41 15.80 3.90
C LYS A 40 -6.94 15.40 3.95
N SER A 41 -6.67 14.17 4.39
CA SER A 41 -5.32 13.63 4.48
C SER A 41 -5.36 12.11 4.52
N ILE A 42 -4.32 11.49 3.98
CA ILE A 42 -4.00 10.07 4.09
C ILE A 42 -2.60 9.91 4.69
N TYR A 43 -2.29 8.72 5.17
CA TYR A 43 -0.96 8.38 5.68
C TYR A 43 -0.38 7.27 4.83
N LEU A 44 0.83 7.49 4.32
CA LEU A 44 1.59 6.51 3.56
C LEU A 44 2.52 5.79 4.54
N PHE A 45 2.30 4.50 4.75
CA PHE A 45 3.09 3.73 5.71
C PHE A 45 3.09 2.24 5.34
N CYS A 46 4.23 1.77 4.83
CA CYS A 46 4.50 0.36 4.67
C CYS A 46 4.89 -0.23 6.02
N GLY A 47 3.97 -0.97 6.65
CA GLY A 47 4.24 -1.60 7.95
C GLY A 47 5.17 -2.80 7.87
N CYS A 48 5.42 -3.34 6.68
CA CYS A 48 6.31 -4.48 6.48
C CYS A 48 7.76 -4.03 6.20
N CYS A 49 7.94 -2.79 5.72
CA CYS A 49 9.23 -2.24 5.34
C CYS A 49 10.06 -1.78 6.55
N SER A 50 11.38 -1.82 6.41
CA SER A 50 12.36 -1.45 7.43
C SER A 50 12.17 -0.01 7.92
N MET A 51 11.60 0.14 9.12
CA MET A 51 11.50 1.36 9.94
C MET A 51 11.26 2.70 9.20
N THR A 52 10.37 2.71 8.20
CA THR A 52 9.90 3.95 7.59
C THR A 52 8.85 4.64 8.45
N GLU A 53 9.03 5.91 8.80
CA GLU A 53 8.03 6.69 9.53
C GLU A 53 6.75 6.90 8.68
N PRO A 54 5.54 6.88 9.29
CA PRO A 54 4.31 7.20 8.58
C PRO A 54 4.29 8.65 8.06
N VAL A 55 4.19 8.82 6.75
CA VAL A 55 4.13 10.14 6.12
C VAL A 55 2.69 10.58 5.93
N LYS A 56 2.29 11.70 6.52
CA LYS A 56 0.97 12.30 6.29
C LYS A 56 1.00 13.15 5.01
N VAL A 57 0.12 12.86 4.06
CA VAL A 57 -0.02 13.64 2.83
C VAL A 57 -1.46 14.15 2.67
N ASN A 58 -1.60 15.31 2.02
CA ASN A 58 -2.89 15.89 1.68
C ASN A 58 -3.12 15.69 0.17
N PRO A 59 -4.05 14.82 -0.25
CA PRO A 59 -4.33 14.61 -1.67
C PRO A 59 -4.79 15.89 -2.36
N ILE A 60 -4.15 16.23 -3.49
CA ILE A 60 -4.58 17.29 -4.42
C ILE A 60 -5.46 16.69 -5.51
N LYS A 61 -5.01 15.58 -6.08
CA LYS A 61 -5.70 14.83 -7.13
C LYS A 61 -5.48 13.34 -6.92
N VAL A 62 -6.48 12.53 -7.22
CA VAL A 62 -6.38 11.06 -7.20
C VAL A 62 -6.87 10.55 -8.55
N TYR A 63 -6.18 9.60 -9.14
CA TYR A 63 -6.53 9.05 -10.43
C TYR A 63 -6.03 7.61 -10.54
N ALA A 64 -6.50 6.88 -11.55
CA ALA A 64 -6.01 5.54 -11.83
C ALA A 64 -5.37 5.46 -13.21
N VAL A 65 -4.30 4.70 -13.31
CA VAL A 65 -3.56 4.46 -14.56
C VAL A 65 -3.67 2.97 -14.87
N PHE A 66 -4.00 2.65 -16.13
CA PHE A 66 -3.99 1.28 -16.60
C PHE A 66 -2.54 0.81 -16.71
N THR A 67 -2.24 -0.35 -16.16
CA THR A 67 -0.87 -0.87 -16.02
C THR A 67 -0.28 -1.33 -17.35
N GLY A 68 -1.12 -1.52 -18.37
CA GLY A 68 -0.73 -2.18 -19.62
C GLY A 68 -0.66 -3.70 -19.52
N TYR A 69 -0.96 -4.27 -18.34
CA TYR A 69 -0.97 -5.71 -18.09
C TYR A 69 -2.35 -6.18 -17.61
N GLU A 70 -2.91 -7.16 -18.32
CA GLU A 70 -4.26 -7.68 -18.11
C GLU A 70 -5.32 -6.56 -18.00
N GLU A 71 -6.17 -6.56 -16.96
CA GLU A 71 -7.15 -5.52 -16.66
C GLU A 71 -6.88 -4.83 -15.32
N TYR A 72 -5.60 -4.72 -14.96
CA TYR A 72 -5.18 -4.12 -13.69
C TYR A 72 -4.96 -2.62 -13.78
N TRP A 73 -5.23 -1.95 -12.67
CA TRP A 73 -5.11 -0.52 -12.51
C TRP A 73 -4.35 -0.19 -11.24
N GLU A 74 -3.54 0.86 -11.32
CA GLU A 74 -2.84 1.44 -10.17
C GLU A 74 -3.49 2.77 -9.81
N VAL A 75 -3.67 3.02 -8.52
CA VAL A 75 -4.20 4.28 -8.02
C VAL A 75 -3.03 5.21 -7.70
N TYR A 76 -3.06 6.41 -8.24
CA TYR A 76 -2.07 7.46 -8.00
C TYR A 76 -2.67 8.57 -7.16
N VAL A 77 -1.86 9.12 -6.25
CA VAL A 77 -2.14 10.37 -5.56
C VAL A 77 -1.12 11.42 -5.94
N GLN A 78 -1.62 12.59 -6.29
CA GLN A 78 -0.85 13.80 -6.41
C GLN A 78 -0.93 14.56 -5.08
N TYR A 79 0.20 14.98 -4.53
CA TYR A 79 0.27 15.76 -3.30
C TYR A 79 1.45 16.74 -3.32
N LEU A 80 1.43 17.72 -2.42
CA LEU A 80 2.55 18.62 -2.19
C LEU A 80 3.49 17.98 -1.16
N ASP A 81 4.76 17.81 -1.50
CA ASP A 81 5.78 17.37 -0.54
C ASP A 81 6.22 18.51 0.40
N GLU A 82 7.16 18.21 1.30
CA GLU A 82 7.67 19.17 2.29
C GLU A 82 8.39 20.36 1.65
N ASP A 83 8.93 20.19 0.44
CA ASP A 83 9.62 21.23 -0.33
C ASP A 83 8.66 22.11 -1.16
N GLY A 84 7.36 21.84 -1.09
CA GLY A 84 6.36 22.54 -1.89
C GLY A 84 6.30 22.06 -3.35
N ILE A 85 6.89 20.91 -3.67
CA ILE A 85 6.89 20.32 -5.01
C ILE A 85 5.70 19.37 -5.14
N THR A 86 5.00 19.45 -6.27
CA THR A 86 3.94 18.50 -6.59
C THR A 86 4.55 17.16 -6.99
N ARG A 87 4.20 16.09 -6.27
CA ARG A 87 4.63 14.72 -6.52
C ARG A 87 3.44 13.85 -6.84
N ASP A 88 3.62 12.97 -7.81
CA ASP A 88 2.71 11.87 -8.12
C ASP A 88 3.29 10.57 -7.56
N LYS A 89 2.45 9.81 -6.84
CA LYS A 89 2.86 8.54 -6.21
C LYS A 89 1.80 7.46 -6.42
N ALA A 90 2.24 6.33 -6.94
CA ALA A 90 1.44 5.10 -6.97
C ALA A 90 1.17 4.62 -5.53
N LEU A 91 -0.04 4.13 -5.29
CA LEU A 91 -0.52 3.71 -4.00
C LEU A 91 -0.70 2.19 -3.94
N ASP A 92 -0.05 1.55 -2.97
CA ASP A 92 -0.50 0.25 -2.48
C ASP A 92 -1.60 0.48 -1.43
N LEU A 93 -2.84 0.11 -1.75
CA LEU A 93 -3.98 0.35 -0.86
C LEU A 93 -3.90 -0.44 0.46
N ALA A 94 -3.04 -1.46 0.54
CA ALA A 94 -2.74 -2.16 1.79
C ALA A 94 -1.91 -1.31 2.76
N TYR A 95 -1.18 -0.31 2.26
CA TYR A 95 -0.27 0.54 3.02
C TYR A 95 -0.64 2.04 3.02
N VAL A 96 -1.81 2.37 2.48
CA VAL A 96 -2.41 3.71 2.61
C VAL A 96 -3.43 3.71 3.73
N TRP A 97 -3.31 4.66 4.65
CA TRP A 97 -4.08 4.69 5.88
C TRP A 97 -4.92 5.94 6.02
N LYS A 98 -6.15 5.77 6.51
CA LYS A 98 -7.00 6.82 7.02
C LYS A 98 -6.97 6.83 8.54
N LYS A 99 -6.65 7.98 9.14
CA LYS A 99 -6.83 8.21 10.57
C LYS A 99 -8.31 8.43 10.89
N GLY A 100 -8.93 7.49 11.60
CA GLY A 100 -10.23 7.67 12.24
C GLY A 100 -10.09 8.30 13.64
N LEU A 101 -11.22 8.45 14.33
CA LEU A 101 -11.24 9.03 15.68
C LEU A 101 -10.44 8.21 16.71
N PHE A 102 -10.54 6.87 16.63
CA PHE A 102 -9.93 5.96 17.61
C PHE A 102 -8.94 4.96 16.99
N LYS A 103 -8.95 4.78 15.68
CA LYS A 103 -8.12 3.78 14.99
C LYS A 103 -7.74 4.22 13.57
N TYR A 104 -6.60 3.73 13.11
CA TYR A 104 -6.22 3.77 11.71
C TYR A 104 -6.86 2.59 10.97
N LYS A 105 -7.29 2.83 9.74
CA LYS A 105 -7.75 1.80 8.80
C LYS A 105 -7.04 2.01 7.47
N THR A 106 -6.63 0.93 6.83
CA THR A 106 -6.09 0.98 5.46
C THR A 106 -7.21 1.30 4.47
N ILE A 107 -6.87 1.79 3.27
CA ILE A 107 -7.85 1.98 2.20
C ILE A 107 -8.37 0.63 1.72
N GLY A 108 -7.51 -0.39 1.61
CA GLY A 108 -7.93 -1.77 1.32
C GLY A 108 -9.03 -2.25 2.27
N ALA A 109 -8.86 -2.03 3.59
CA ALA A 109 -9.87 -2.43 4.58
C ALA A 109 -11.15 -1.58 4.52
N LEU A 110 -11.09 -0.37 3.95
CA LEU A 110 -12.29 0.42 3.69
C LEU A 110 -13.04 -0.05 2.44
N LEU A 111 -12.38 -0.77 1.55
CA LEU A 111 -12.92 -1.36 0.32
C LEU A 111 -13.28 -2.84 0.50
N ASP A 112 -13.16 -3.37 1.72
CA ASP A 112 -13.37 -4.78 2.05
C ASP A 112 -12.48 -5.74 1.24
N LEU A 113 -11.29 -5.27 0.85
CA LEU A 113 -10.26 -6.05 0.16
C LEU A 113 -9.36 -6.76 1.19
N GLU A 114 -9.05 -8.04 0.95
CA GLU A 114 -8.14 -8.82 1.79
C GLU A 114 -6.70 -8.35 1.62
N HIS A 115 -6.01 -8.11 2.74
CA HIS A 115 -4.59 -7.73 2.79
C HIS A 115 -4.04 -7.82 4.23
N ASP A 116 -2.72 -7.96 4.36
CA ASP A 116 -1.93 -7.86 5.59
C ASP A 116 -1.01 -6.63 5.52
N TYR A 117 -1.23 -5.70 6.45
CA TYR A 117 -0.46 -4.47 6.57
C TYR A 117 0.76 -4.59 7.51
N CYS A 118 1.04 -5.78 8.05
CA CYS A 118 2.07 -6.12 9.04
C CYS A 118 1.99 -5.34 10.37
N VAL A 119 2.20 -4.03 10.31
CA VAL A 119 2.31 -3.09 11.42
C VAL A 119 1.33 -1.95 11.22
N LYS A 120 0.67 -1.52 12.30
CA LYS A 120 -0.19 -0.33 12.29
C LYS A 120 0.65 0.93 12.53
N PRO A 121 0.29 2.10 11.97
CA PRO A 121 1.01 3.36 12.20
C PRO A 121 1.21 3.71 13.68
N LYS A 122 0.30 3.28 14.57
CA LYS A 122 0.42 3.55 16.02
C LYS A 122 1.54 2.75 16.71
N ASN A 123 1.99 1.67 16.09
CA ASN A 123 2.97 0.74 16.64
C ASN A 123 4.32 0.84 15.93
N TRP A 124 4.56 1.92 15.17
CA TRP A 124 5.75 2.04 14.31
C TRP A 124 7.07 2.00 15.09
N GLU A 125 7.09 2.48 16.34
CA GLU A 125 8.27 2.43 17.23
C GLU A 125 8.52 1.04 17.85
N ASN A 126 7.49 0.19 17.92
CA ASN A 126 7.60 -1.17 18.45
C ASN A 126 6.75 -2.17 17.63
N PRO A 127 7.20 -2.48 16.40
CA PRO A 127 6.49 -3.34 15.47
C PRO A 127 6.63 -4.84 15.79
N ASN A 128 5.52 -5.57 15.72
CA ASN A 128 5.50 -7.01 16.00
C ASN A 128 6.03 -7.89 14.83
N LYS A 129 6.10 -7.35 13.61
CA LYS A 129 6.52 -8.05 12.39
C LYS A 129 7.29 -7.08 11.50
N GLN A 130 8.62 -7.16 11.50
CA GLN A 130 9.49 -6.41 10.58
C GLN A 130 10.24 -7.37 9.68
N GLU A 131 10.36 -7.02 8.41
CA GLU A 131 11.41 -7.59 7.58
C GLU A 131 12.77 -7.12 8.12
N LYS A 132 13.70 -8.06 8.28
CA LYS A 132 15.08 -7.72 8.62
C LYS A 132 15.80 -7.45 7.31
N ASP A 133 16.47 -6.31 7.20
CA ASP A 133 17.38 -6.04 6.09
C ASP A 133 18.42 -7.18 6.04
N ILE A 134 18.48 -7.89 4.89
CA ILE A 134 19.41 -9.01 4.63
C ILE A 134 20.70 -8.49 4.04
#